data_AF-A0A2P4SV68-F1
#
_entry.id   AF-A0A2P4SV68-F1
#
_cell.length_a   1.000
_cell.length_b   1.000
_cell.length_c   1.000
_cell.angle_alpha   90.00
_cell.angle_beta   90.00
_cell.angle_gamma   90.00
#
_symmetry.space_group_name_H-M   'P 1'
#
loop_
_entity.id
_entity.type
_entity.pdbx_description
1 polymer ?
#
loop_
_entity_poly.entity_id
_entity_poly.type
_entity_poly.pdbx_seq_one_letter_code
_entity_poly.pdbx_strand_id
1 'polypeptide(L)'
;GINIHLAKKMIEDRSRDYMNARRVAKEYETVMKGLDRNAPSVPPQNTPQEAQQVDMWKKYIQWEKSNPLRTEDQTLITKRVMFAYEQCLLVLGHHPDIWYEAAQYLEQSSKLLAEKGDMNNAKLFSDEAANIYERAISTLLKKNMLLYFAYADYEESRMKYEKVHSIYNRLLAIEDIDPTLVYIQYMKFARRAEGIKSGRMIFKKAREDTRTRHHVYVTAALMEYYCSKDKSVAFKIFELGLKKYGDIPEYVLAYIDYLSHLNEDNNTRVLFERVLTSGSLPPEKSGEIWARFLAFESNIGDLASILKVEKRRFTAFKEEYEGKETALLVDRYKFMDLYPCSASELKALGYKGPFVQVDELMEIFRRCKLPDTVDEAVRIITGGLPEIAVEGNGPVENNAMLNKAVKRSNEDSDDDEEKGSVVPPVHDIYRARQQKRIR
;
A
#
# COMPACT_ATOMS: atom_id res chain seq x y z
N GLY A 1 58.61 14.03 -26.90
CA GLY A 1 57.80 13.27 -25.95
C GLY A 1 57.46 14.16 -24.77
N ILE A 2 56.25 14.02 -24.24
CA ILE A 2 55.75 14.71 -23.03
C ILE A 2 56.76 14.56 -21.86
N ASN A 3 57.01 15.64 -21.12
CA ASN A 3 58.17 15.86 -20.23
C ASN A 3 58.37 14.79 -19.11
N ILE A 4 59.49 14.03 -19.18
CA ILE A 4 59.82 12.92 -18.28
C ILE A 4 60.06 13.39 -16.83
N HIS A 5 60.67 14.56 -16.64
CA HIS A 5 60.99 15.07 -15.30
C HIS A 5 59.75 15.51 -14.54
N LEU A 6 58.74 16.07 -15.24
CA LEU A 6 57.46 16.44 -14.64
C LEU A 6 56.55 15.22 -14.41
N ALA A 7 56.72 14.14 -15.17
CA ALA A 7 55.86 12.96 -15.09
C ALA A 7 55.82 12.33 -13.69
N LYS A 8 56.97 12.19 -13.01
CA LYS A 8 57.04 11.55 -11.69
C LYS A 8 56.17 12.27 -10.66
N LYS A 9 56.29 13.59 -10.58
CA LYS A 9 55.50 14.42 -9.65
C LYS A 9 54.01 14.36 -10.00
N MET A 10 53.66 14.53 -11.27
CA MET A 10 52.25 14.53 -11.72
C MET A 10 51.54 13.18 -11.48
N ILE A 11 52.27 12.06 -11.51
CA ILE A 11 51.75 10.73 -11.17
C ILE A 11 51.58 10.59 -9.66
N GLU A 12 52.59 10.99 -8.88
CA GLU A 12 52.58 10.89 -7.43
C GLU A 12 51.46 11.71 -6.79
N ASP A 13 51.24 12.94 -7.29
CA ASP A 13 50.21 13.87 -6.80
C ASP A 13 48.78 13.29 -6.89
N ARG A 14 48.50 12.38 -7.83
CA ARG A 14 47.18 11.74 -8.02
C ARG A 14 47.09 10.29 -7.53
N SER A 15 48.21 9.71 -7.08
CA SER A 15 48.31 8.29 -6.75
C SER A 15 47.37 7.89 -5.60
N ARG A 16 47.21 8.76 -4.59
CA ARG A 16 46.33 8.50 -3.44
C ARG A 16 44.86 8.37 -3.86
N ASP A 17 44.37 9.30 -4.67
CA ASP A 17 42.98 9.30 -5.16
C ASP A 17 42.74 8.11 -6.09
N TYR A 18 43.71 7.79 -6.95
CA TYR A 18 43.67 6.60 -7.80
C TYR A 18 43.54 5.31 -6.98
N MET A 19 44.31 5.17 -5.90
CA MET A 19 44.25 3.97 -5.06
C MET A 19 42.91 3.85 -4.31
N ASN A 20 42.32 4.98 -3.88
CA ASN A 20 40.96 5.00 -3.31
C ASN A 20 39.93 4.56 -4.35
N ALA A 21 39.98 5.12 -5.57
CA ALA A 21 39.09 4.76 -6.66
C ALA A 21 39.25 3.29 -7.08
N ARG A 22 40.48 2.77 -7.14
CA ARG A 22 40.76 1.36 -7.46
C ARG A 22 40.21 0.40 -6.42
N ARG A 23 40.22 0.77 -5.13
CA ARG A 23 39.56 -0.02 -4.07
C ARG A 23 38.05 -0.07 -4.31
N VAL A 24 37.42 1.08 -4.47
CA VAL A 24 35.97 1.19 -4.68
C VAL A 24 35.53 0.54 -5.98
N ALA A 25 36.37 0.53 -7.03
CA ALA A 25 36.08 -0.18 -8.26
C ALA A 25 35.90 -1.69 -8.03
N LYS A 26 36.71 -2.32 -7.17
CA LYS A 26 36.55 -3.76 -6.84
C LYS A 26 35.28 -4.04 -6.04
N GLU A 27 34.94 -3.14 -5.11
CA GLU A 27 33.69 -3.22 -4.35
C GLU A 27 32.48 -3.07 -5.29
N TYR A 28 32.55 -2.13 -6.23
CA TYR A 28 31.53 -1.87 -7.25
C TYR A 28 31.28 -3.10 -8.14
N GLU A 29 32.33 -3.77 -8.61
CA GLU A 29 32.19 -5.01 -9.39
C GLU A 29 31.38 -6.09 -8.63
N THR A 30 31.49 -6.13 -7.30
CA THR A 30 30.78 -7.13 -6.49
C THR A 30 29.29 -6.85 -6.42
N VAL A 31 28.89 -5.59 -6.22
CA VAL A 31 27.47 -5.20 -6.13
C VAL A 31 26.79 -5.15 -7.50
N MET A 32 27.56 -4.96 -8.57
CA MET A 32 27.05 -5.00 -9.94
C MET A 32 26.93 -6.44 -10.48
N LYS A 33 27.67 -7.39 -9.90
CA LYS A 33 27.59 -8.80 -10.28
C LYS A 33 26.25 -9.38 -9.86
N GLY A 34 25.48 -9.88 -10.84
CA GLY A 34 24.17 -10.50 -10.62
C GLY A 34 22.98 -9.59 -10.92
N LEU A 35 23.20 -8.28 -11.08
CA LEU A 35 22.18 -7.37 -11.60
C LEU A 35 21.94 -7.64 -13.09
N ASP A 36 20.68 -7.86 -13.45
CA ASP A 36 20.27 -7.77 -14.83
C ASP A 36 20.06 -6.30 -15.20
N ARG A 37 20.85 -5.83 -16.16
CA ARG A 37 20.84 -4.44 -16.66
C ARG A 37 20.15 -4.29 -18.01
N ASN A 38 19.70 -5.41 -18.59
CA ASN A 38 19.12 -5.47 -19.93
C ASN A 38 17.67 -5.98 -19.91
N ALA A 39 17.19 -6.47 -18.76
CA ALA A 39 15.81 -6.87 -18.60
C ALA A 39 14.84 -5.72 -18.98
N PRO A 40 13.82 -6.00 -19.80
CA PRO A 40 12.77 -5.03 -20.08
C PRO A 40 12.04 -4.62 -18.81
N SER A 41 11.73 -3.33 -18.69
CA SER A 41 10.90 -2.82 -17.60
C SER A 41 9.47 -3.31 -17.75
N VAL A 42 9.00 -4.12 -16.79
CA VAL A 42 7.65 -4.67 -16.74
C VAL A 42 6.95 -4.28 -15.43
N PRO A 43 5.61 -4.11 -15.42
CA PRO A 43 4.86 -3.93 -14.18
C PRO A 43 5.07 -5.10 -13.20
N PRO A 44 5.05 -4.85 -11.87
CA PRO A 44 5.34 -5.90 -10.91
C PRO A 44 4.38 -7.08 -11.02
N GLN A 45 4.93 -8.28 -11.21
CA GLN A 45 4.18 -9.53 -11.26
C GLN A 45 4.36 -10.37 -9.99
N ASN A 46 5.24 -9.92 -9.07
CA ASN A 46 5.62 -10.61 -7.84
C ASN A 46 6.26 -11.99 -8.11
N THR A 47 7.02 -12.12 -9.20
CA THR A 47 7.78 -13.35 -9.43
C THR A 47 8.98 -13.44 -8.48
N PRO A 48 9.42 -14.65 -8.08
CA PRO A 48 10.59 -14.80 -7.20
C PRO A 48 11.87 -14.18 -7.79
N GLN A 49 12.04 -14.26 -9.11
CA GLN A 49 13.18 -13.70 -9.81
C GLN A 49 13.16 -12.16 -9.81
N GLU A 50 12.00 -11.56 -10.06
CA GLU A 50 11.81 -10.11 -9.98
C GLU A 50 12.11 -9.62 -8.55
N ALA A 51 11.55 -10.27 -7.53
CA ALA A 51 11.79 -9.90 -6.14
C ALA A 51 13.27 -10.00 -5.76
N GLN A 52 13.99 -11.02 -6.26
CA GLN A 52 15.43 -11.16 -6.09
C GLN A 52 16.20 -10.01 -6.77
N GLN A 53 15.83 -9.64 -8.00
CA GLN A 53 16.45 -8.51 -8.70
C GLN A 53 16.18 -7.18 -7.98
N VAL A 54 14.96 -6.95 -7.49
CA VAL A 54 14.62 -5.77 -6.68
C VAL A 54 15.52 -5.68 -5.44
N ASP A 55 15.71 -6.78 -4.71
CA ASP A 55 16.61 -6.81 -3.53
C ASP A 55 18.06 -6.46 -3.90
N MET A 56 18.58 -7.01 -5.00
CA MET A 56 19.92 -6.70 -5.48
C MET A 56 20.08 -5.22 -5.89
N TRP A 57 19.10 -4.65 -6.60
CA TRP A 57 19.10 -3.23 -6.95
C TRP A 57 19.04 -2.34 -5.71
N LYS A 58 18.21 -2.68 -4.71
CA LYS A 58 18.16 -1.96 -3.43
C LYS A 58 19.48 -2.04 -2.67
N LYS A 59 20.15 -3.21 -2.66
CA LYS A 59 21.50 -3.37 -2.10
C LYS A 59 22.53 -2.48 -2.79
N TYR A 60 22.52 -2.42 -4.11
CA TYR A 60 23.41 -1.53 -4.87
C TYR A 60 23.17 -0.06 -4.51
N ILE A 61 21.91 0.39 -4.52
CA ILE A 61 21.54 1.77 -4.15
C ILE A 61 21.96 2.10 -2.71
N GLN A 62 21.73 1.19 -1.77
CA GLN A 62 22.14 1.36 -0.37
C GLN A 62 23.67 1.40 -0.22
N TRP A 63 24.39 0.56 -0.96
CA TRP A 63 25.86 0.60 -0.99
C TRP A 63 26.35 1.96 -1.50
N GLU A 64 25.76 2.50 -2.56
CA GLU A 64 26.13 3.83 -3.06
C GLU A 64 25.82 4.94 -2.02
N LYS A 65 24.68 4.83 -1.31
CA LYS A 65 24.31 5.73 -0.20
C LYS A 65 25.26 5.63 1.00
N SER A 66 25.93 4.49 1.19
CA SER A 66 26.92 4.30 2.27
C SER A 66 28.22 5.09 2.06
N ASN A 67 28.34 5.81 0.94
CA ASN A 67 29.49 6.62 0.55
C ASN A 67 30.81 5.81 0.51
N PRO A 68 30.95 4.83 -0.41
CA PRO A 68 32.14 3.98 -0.49
C PRO A 68 33.45 4.76 -0.75
N LEU A 69 33.35 5.91 -1.44
CA LEU A 69 34.47 6.81 -1.70
C LEU A 69 34.92 7.61 -0.46
N ARG A 70 34.10 7.64 0.60
CA ARG A 70 34.37 8.36 1.86
C ARG A 70 34.70 9.83 1.62
N THR A 71 33.92 10.47 0.77
CA THR A 71 34.04 11.91 0.47
C THR A 71 33.08 12.73 1.33
N GLU A 72 33.44 13.96 1.66
CA GLU A 72 32.55 14.93 2.32
C GLU A 72 31.68 15.72 1.32
N ASP A 73 32.01 15.60 0.02
CA ASP A 73 31.26 16.25 -1.06
C ASP A 73 29.90 15.57 -1.28
N GLN A 74 28.88 16.15 -0.64
CA GLN A 74 27.51 15.67 -0.79
C GLN A 74 27.02 15.68 -2.23
N THR A 75 27.48 16.62 -3.07
CA THR A 75 27.03 16.69 -4.47
C THR A 75 27.54 15.49 -5.26
N LEU A 76 28.78 15.05 -5.00
CA LEU A 76 29.35 13.86 -5.60
C LEU A 76 28.64 12.59 -5.11
N ILE A 77 28.35 12.48 -3.81
CA ILE A 77 27.59 11.34 -3.26
C ILE A 77 26.22 11.28 -3.93
N THR A 78 25.47 12.38 -3.93
CA THR A 78 24.12 12.41 -4.48
C THR A 78 24.11 12.10 -5.97
N LYS A 79 25.06 12.63 -6.77
CA LYS A 79 25.16 12.30 -8.20
C LYS A 79 25.40 10.81 -8.45
N ARG A 80 26.24 10.15 -7.63
CA ARG A 80 26.49 8.70 -7.77
C ARG A 80 25.26 7.87 -7.38
N VAL A 81 24.58 8.23 -6.29
CA VAL A 81 23.34 7.56 -5.88
C VAL A 81 22.24 7.77 -6.92
N MET A 82 22.11 8.97 -7.48
CA MET A 82 21.15 9.22 -8.55
C MET A 82 21.49 8.44 -9.81
N PHE A 83 22.77 8.31 -10.16
CA PHE A 83 23.17 7.41 -11.25
C PHE A 83 22.72 5.96 -10.99
N ALA A 84 22.85 5.45 -9.77
CA ALA A 84 22.35 4.13 -9.39
C ALA A 84 20.82 4.02 -9.57
N TYR A 85 20.07 5.05 -9.16
CA TYR A 85 18.62 5.12 -9.40
C TYR A 85 18.28 5.16 -10.88
N GLU A 86 18.98 5.96 -11.69
CA GLU A 86 18.75 6.02 -13.14
C GLU A 86 18.96 4.64 -13.80
N GLN A 87 20.03 3.92 -13.45
CA GLN A 87 20.26 2.57 -13.95
C GLN A 87 19.15 1.61 -13.53
N CYS A 88 18.71 1.68 -12.27
CA CYS A 88 17.64 0.86 -11.76
C CYS A 88 16.31 1.13 -12.48
N LEU A 89 15.98 2.39 -12.75
CA LEU A 89 14.74 2.80 -13.41
C LEU A 89 14.64 2.35 -14.87
N LEU A 90 15.76 2.01 -15.53
CA LEU A 90 15.73 1.41 -16.87
C LEU A 90 15.12 0.00 -16.85
N VAL A 91 15.32 -0.74 -15.76
CA VAL A 91 14.91 -2.15 -15.62
C VAL A 91 13.67 -2.30 -14.74
N LEU A 92 13.52 -1.47 -13.72
CA LEU A 92 12.43 -1.53 -12.74
C LEU A 92 11.59 -0.25 -12.74
N GLY A 93 11.51 0.44 -13.88
CA GLY A 93 10.81 1.72 -14.01
C GLY A 93 9.29 1.67 -13.78
N HIS A 94 8.65 0.49 -13.77
CA HIS A 94 7.24 0.36 -13.40
C HIS A 94 7.00 0.21 -11.88
N HIS A 95 8.04 0.27 -11.05
CA HIS A 95 7.95 0.19 -9.60
C HIS A 95 7.81 1.60 -8.99
N PRO A 96 6.64 1.97 -8.43
CA PRO A 96 6.42 3.31 -7.89
C PRO A 96 7.33 3.63 -6.69
N ASP A 97 7.70 2.63 -5.90
CA ASP A 97 8.57 2.80 -4.73
C ASP A 97 9.97 3.28 -5.12
N ILE A 98 10.52 2.82 -6.26
CA ILE A 98 11.86 3.22 -6.71
C ILE A 98 11.88 4.71 -7.13
N TRP A 99 10.86 5.15 -7.86
CA TRP A 99 10.69 6.57 -8.21
C TRP A 99 10.54 7.44 -6.96
N TYR A 100 9.71 7.00 -6.01
CA TYR A 100 9.49 7.71 -4.76
C TYR A 100 10.77 7.79 -3.92
N GLU A 101 11.48 6.67 -3.73
CA GLU A 101 12.74 6.62 -2.98
C GLU A 101 13.83 7.52 -3.61
N ALA A 102 13.90 7.59 -4.95
CA ALA A 102 14.82 8.47 -5.66
C ALA A 102 14.53 9.96 -5.39
N ALA A 103 13.27 10.37 -5.52
CA ALA A 103 12.85 11.74 -5.26
C ALA A 103 13.02 12.12 -3.77
N GLN A 104 12.68 11.22 -2.85
CA GLN A 104 12.90 11.41 -1.41
C GLN A 104 14.38 11.59 -1.07
N TYR A 105 15.28 10.85 -1.73
CA TYR A 105 16.71 10.99 -1.52
C TYR A 105 17.24 12.35 -2.02
N LEU A 106 16.72 12.86 -3.14
CA LEU A 106 17.01 14.22 -3.62
C LEU A 106 16.48 15.30 -2.67
N GLU A 107 15.27 15.14 -2.16
CA GLU A 107 14.71 16.06 -1.16
C GLU A 107 15.58 16.09 0.11
N GLN A 108 15.98 14.92 0.62
CA GLN A 108 16.87 14.82 1.77
C GLN A 108 18.22 15.48 1.49
N SER A 109 18.82 15.21 0.33
CA SER A 109 20.09 15.79 -0.09
C SER A 109 20.01 17.31 -0.23
N SER A 110 18.89 17.83 -0.74
CA SER A 110 18.63 19.26 -0.86
C SER A 110 18.60 19.95 0.50
N LYS A 111 17.86 19.40 1.48
CA LYS A 111 17.80 19.94 2.85
C LYS A 111 19.17 19.95 3.52
N LEU A 112 19.91 18.85 3.41
CA LEU A 112 21.26 18.72 3.97
C LEU A 112 22.25 19.74 3.38
N LEU A 113 22.20 19.98 2.07
CA LEU A 113 23.02 21.02 1.44
C LEU A 113 22.66 22.43 1.91
N ALA A 114 21.36 22.71 2.09
CA ALA A 114 20.92 24.00 2.62
C ALA A 114 21.44 24.23 4.06
N GLU A 115 21.43 23.20 4.91
CA GLU A 115 21.99 23.25 6.26
C GLU A 115 23.51 23.51 6.26
N LYS A 116 24.23 22.97 5.27
CA LYS A 116 25.67 23.22 5.07
C LYS A 116 25.98 24.57 4.41
N GLY A 117 24.97 25.37 4.07
CA GLY A 117 25.10 26.70 3.45
C GLY A 117 25.20 26.70 1.92
N ASP A 118 25.14 25.54 1.25
CA ASP A 118 25.19 25.45 -0.21
C ASP A 118 23.77 25.57 -0.83
N MET A 119 23.25 26.79 -0.78
CA MET A 119 21.88 27.09 -1.22
C MET A 119 21.65 26.87 -2.72
N ASN A 120 22.69 27.04 -3.54
CA ASN A 120 22.58 26.90 -5.00
C ASN A 120 22.39 25.43 -5.38
N ASN A 121 23.25 24.53 -4.88
CA ASN A 121 23.09 23.10 -5.14
C ASN A 121 21.88 22.51 -4.40
N ALA A 122 21.52 23.04 -3.23
CA ALA A 122 20.29 22.67 -2.54
C ALA A 122 19.04 22.91 -3.40
N LYS A 123 18.95 24.09 -4.03
CA LYS A 123 17.85 24.41 -4.95
C LYS A 123 17.86 23.51 -6.19
N LEU A 124 19.04 23.27 -6.76
CA LEU A 124 19.19 22.37 -7.91
C LEU A 124 18.62 20.97 -7.64
N PHE A 125 18.98 20.35 -6.50
CA PHE A 125 18.43 19.05 -6.13
C PHE A 125 16.94 19.10 -5.76
N SER A 126 16.44 20.22 -5.24
CA SER A 126 14.99 20.39 -5.04
C SER A 126 14.22 20.46 -6.36
N ASP A 127 14.74 21.15 -7.37
CA ASP A 127 14.13 21.17 -8.70
C ASP A 127 14.24 19.80 -9.39
N GLU A 128 15.37 19.09 -9.23
CA GLU A 128 15.54 17.74 -9.77
C GLU A 128 14.61 16.72 -9.10
N ALA A 129 14.33 16.84 -7.80
CA ALA A 129 13.37 15.97 -7.12
C ALA A 129 11.97 16.07 -7.74
N ALA A 130 11.52 17.29 -8.07
CA ALA A 130 10.29 17.50 -8.82
C ALA A 130 10.36 16.87 -10.23
N ASN A 131 11.52 16.94 -10.89
CA ASN A 131 11.72 16.34 -12.20
C ASN A 131 11.63 14.80 -12.20
N ILE A 132 12.12 14.13 -11.14
CA ILE A 132 11.94 12.68 -10.96
C ILE A 132 10.46 12.32 -10.93
N TYR A 133 9.65 13.04 -10.15
CA TYR A 133 8.21 12.84 -10.12
C TYR A 133 7.54 13.11 -11.48
N GLU A 134 7.87 14.23 -12.11
CA GLU A 134 7.33 14.65 -13.42
C GLU A 134 7.63 13.60 -14.50
N ARG A 135 8.86 13.05 -14.53
CA ARG A 135 9.25 11.96 -15.43
C ARG A 135 8.44 10.69 -15.17
N ALA A 136 8.26 10.30 -13.92
CA ALA A 136 7.53 9.09 -13.55
C ALA A 136 6.09 9.10 -14.09
N ILE A 137 5.37 10.21 -13.86
CA ILE A 137 3.96 10.37 -14.27
C ILE A 137 3.80 10.71 -15.76
N SER A 138 4.88 11.13 -16.45
CA SER A 138 4.84 11.46 -17.88
C SER A 138 5.25 10.32 -18.79
N THR A 139 6.00 9.34 -18.27
CA THR A 139 6.60 8.25 -19.07
C THR A 139 5.91 6.91 -18.81
N LEU A 140 6.32 6.20 -17.76
CA LEU A 140 5.92 4.81 -17.49
C LEU A 140 4.64 4.71 -16.64
N LEU A 141 4.46 5.60 -15.66
CA LEU A 141 3.46 5.46 -14.59
C LEU A 141 2.36 6.53 -14.66
N LYS A 142 1.82 6.77 -15.86
CA LYS A 142 0.85 7.84 -16.15
C LYS A 142 -0.46 7.78 -15.36
N LYS A 143 -0.85 6.60 -14.86
CA LYS A 143 -2.11 6.39 -14.10
C LYS A 143 -1.88 6.10 -12.63
N ASN A 144 -0.63 6.14 -12.16
CA ASN A 144 -0.30 5.75 -10.80
C ASN A 144 -0.60 6.89 -9.82
N MET A 145 -1.75 6.82 -9.15
CA MET A 145 -2.20 7.86 -8.21
C MET A 145 -1.18 8.17 -7.10
N LEU A 146 -0.43 7.18 -6.62
CA LEU A 146 0.53 7.33 -5.53
C LEU A 146 1.61 8.37 -5.87
N LEU A 147 2.20 8.29 -7.07
CA LEU A 147 3.23 9.23 -7.51
C LEU A 147 2.68 10.63 -7.79
N TYR A 148 1.42 10.74 -8.24
CA TYR A 148 0.75 12.03 -8.35
C TYR A 148 0.55 12.69 -6.98
N PHE A 149 0.12 11.93 -5.96
CA PHE A 149 -0.06 12.46 -4.61
C PHE A 149 1.26 12.84 -3.98
N ALA A 150 2.29 11.99 -4.09
CA ALA A 150 3.63 12.30 -3.62
C ALA A 150 4.19 13.56 -4.30
N TYR A 151 3.96 13.72 -5.61
CA TYR A 151 4.39 14.91 -6.33
C TYR A 151 3.64 16.18 -5.90
N ALA A 152 2.32 16.08 -5.73
CA ALA A 152 1.49 17.16 -5.23
C ALA A 152 1.91 17.62 -3.83
N ASP A 153 2.11 16.67 -2.89
CA ASP A 153 2.57 16.96 -1.54
C ASP A 153 4.01 17.56 -1.55
N TYR A 154 4.87 17.10 -2.47
CA TYR A 154 6.20 17.67 -2.66
C TYR A 154 6.13 19.15 -3.09
N GLU A 155 5.32 19.49 -4.10
CA GLU A 155 5.17 20.90 -4.52
C GLU A 155 4.42 21.76 -3.50
N GLU A 156 3.50 21.17 -2.71
CA GLU A 156 2.89 21.84 -1.56
C GLU A 156 3.94 22.18 -0.50
N SER A 157 4.86 21.27 -0.18
CA SER A 157 5.95 21.50 0.78
C SER A 157 6.88 22.65 0.36
N ARG A 158 6.97 22.89 -0.95
CA ARG A 158 7.72 23.99 -1.57
C ARG A 158 6.89 25.27 -1.73
N MET A 159 5.66 25.28 -1.21
CA MET A 159 4.70 26.37 -1.29
C MET A 159 4.31 26.76 -2.73
N LYS A 160 4.42 25.82 -3.69
CA LYS A 160 4.06 26.03 -5.11
C LYS A 160 2.62 25.58 -5.38
N TYR A 161 1.65 26.19 -4.70
CA TYR A 161 0.23 25.75 -4.72
C TYR A 161 -0.40 25.72 -6.11
N GLU A 162 -0.08 26.67 -7.00
CA GLU A 162 -0.58 26.67 -8.39
C GLU A 162 -0.13 25.42 -9.16
N LYS A 163 1.11 24.97 -8.94
CA LYS A 163 1.62 23.74 -9.54
C LYS A 163 0.87 22.52 -9.00
N VAL A 164 0.51 22.50 -7.71
CA VAL A 164 -0.29 21.43 -7.10
C VAL A 164 -1.66 21.28 -7.79
N HIS A 165 -2.35 22.39 -8.07
CA HIS A 165 -3.60 22.36 -8.85
C HIS A 165 -3.38 21.74 -10.23
N SER A 166 -2.31 22.11 -10.93
CA SER A 166 -2.00 21.54 -12.26
C SER A 166 -1.76 20.02 -12.21
N ILE A 167 -1.12 19.51 -11.15
CA ILE A 167 -0.84 18.07 -10.96
C ILE A 167 -2.15 17.31 -10.76
N TYR A 168 -3.02 17.77 -9.86
CA TYR A 168 -4.31 17.14 -9.61
C TYR A 168 -5.22 17.20 -10.85
N ASN A 169 -5.31 18.35 -11.51
CA ASN A 169 -6.14 18.50 -12.72
C ASN A 169 -5.61 17.63 -13.87
N ARG A 170 -4.29 17.45 -14.00
CA ARG A 170 -3.70 16.54 -14.98
C ARG A 170 -4.11 15.08 -14.74
N LEU A 171 -4.15 14.63 -13.49
CA LEU A 171 -4.64 13.28 -13.17
C LEU A 171 -6.13 13.15 -13.46
N LEU A 172 -6.95 14.13 -13.08
CA LEU A 172 -8.39 14.14 -13.33
C LEU A 172 -8.75 14.14 -14.83
N ALA A 173 -7.86 14.66 -15.68
CA ALA A 173 -8.03 14.65 -17.14
C ALA A 173 -7.88 13.26 -17.78
N ILE A 174 -7.33 12.27 -17.06
CA ILE A 174 -7.26 10.89 -17.54
C ILE A 174 -8.66 10.27 -17.41
N GLU A 175 -9.19 9.70 -18.49
CA GLU A 175 -10.58 9.22 -18.54
C GLU A 175 -10.83 8.00 -17.66
N ASP A 176 -9.92 7.02 -17.70
CA ASP A 176 -10.09 5.68 -17.13
C ASP A 176 -9.39 5.50 -15.77
N ILE A 177 -9.69 6.43 -14.86
CA ILE A 177 -9.32 6.31 -13.44
C ILE A 177 -10.57 6.40 -12.57
N ASP A 178 -10.46 5.98 -11.31
CA ASP A 178 -11.44 6.36 -10.29
C ASP A 178 -11.03 7.72 -9.70
N PRO A 179 -11.66 8.85 -10.10
CA PRO A 179 -11.26 10.16 -9.60
C PRO A 179 -11.69 10.38 -8.15
N THR A 180 -12.46 9.47 -7.53
CA THR A 180 -12.98 9.64 -6.17
C THR A 180 -11.85 9.87 -5.18
N LEU A 181 -10.81 9.04 -5.22
CA LEU A 181 -9.66 9.19 -4.34
C LEU A 181 -8.86 10.47 -4.66
N VAL A 182 -8.77 10.83 -5.94
CA VAL A 182 -8.10 12.04 -6.39
C VAL A 182 -8.80 13.28 -5.85
N TYR A 183 -10.13 13.37 -5.94
CA TYR A 183 -10.91 14.46 -5.37
C TYR A 183 -10.83 14.52 -3.85
N ILE A 184 -10.77 13.37 -3.17
CA ILE A 184 -10.57 13.32 -1.72
C ILE A 184 -9.24 13.97 -1.34
N GLN A 185 -8.14 13.60 -2.00
CA GLN A 185 -6.83 14.18 -1.70
C GLN A 185 -6.73 15.64 -2.12
N TYR A 186 -7.26 15.98 -3.30
CA TYR A 186 -7.28 17.35 -3.81
C TYR A 186 -8.09 18.29 -2.91
N MET A 187 -9.24 17.84 -2.41
CA MET A 187 -10.06 18.59 -1.47
C MET A 187 -9.35 18.78 -0.12
N LYS A 188 -8.62 17.76 0.37
CA LYS A 188 -7.81 17.86 1.59
C LYS A 188 -6.70 18.91 1.44
N PHE A 189 -5.98 18.90 0.31
CA PHE A 189 -4.99 19.93 -0.05
C PHE A 189 -5.63 21.32 -0.05
N ALA A 190 -6.68 21.53 -0.85
CA ALA A 190 -7.30 22.83 -1.03
C ALA A 190 -7.79 23.43 0.30
N ARG A 191 -8.38 22.60 1.17
CA ARG A 191 -8.76 23.06 2.52
C ARG A 191 -7.54 23.37 3.40
N ARG A 192 -6.51 22.53 3.39
CA ARG A 192 -5.33 22.64 4.25
C ARG A 192 -4.46 23.84 3.90
N ALA A 193 -4.24 24.10 2.61
CA ALA A 193 -3.36 25.16 2.12
C ALA A 193 -4.11 26.48 1.84
N GLU A 194 -5.37 26.43 1.42
CA GLU A 194 -6.10 27.60 0.88
C GLU A 194 -7.42 27.90 1.60
N GLY A 195 -7.78 27.07 2.57
CA GLY A 195 -8.94 27.26 3.43
C GLY A 195 -10.27 26.68 2.90
N ILE A 196 -11.32 26.88 3.69
CA ILE A 196 -12.61 26.17 3.56
C ILE A 196 -13.27 26.43 2.20
N LYS A 197 -13.24 27.67 1.70
CA LYS A 197 -13.87 28.05 0.43
C LYS A 197 -13.26 27.29 -0.75
N SER A 198 -11.94 27.17 -0.80
CA SER A 198 -11.25 26.41 -1.87
C SER A 198 -11.61 24.93 -1.81
N GLY A 199 -11.61 24.32 -0.62
CA GLY A 199 -12.07 22.94 -0.43
C GLY A 199 -13.49 22.69 -0.96
N ARG A 200 -14.43 23.61 -0.70
CA ARG A 200 -15.80 23.53 -1.22
C ARG A 200 -15.88 23.66 -2.75
N MET A 201 -14.98 24.42 -3.38
CA MET A 201 -14.88 24.48 -4.84
C MET A 201 -14.45 23.14 -5.43
N ILE A 202 -13.51 22.44 -4.79
CA ILE A 202 -13.11 21.10 -5.22
C ILE A 202 -14.26 20.11 -5.03
N PHE A 203 -14.97 20.17 -3.90
CA PHE A 203 -16.15 19.33 -3.69
C PHE A 203 -17.24 19.58 -4.76
N LYS A 204 -17.46 20.84 -5.16
CA LYS A 204 -18.38 21.15 -6.26
C LYS A 204 -17.97 20.42 -7.55
N LYS A 205 -16.71 20.50 -7.97
CA LYS A 205 -16.19 19.79 -9.15
C LYS A 205 -16.38 18.27 -9.02
N ALA A 206 -16.10 17.70 -7.85
CA ALA A 206 -16.25 16.27 -7.60
C ALA A 206 -17.69 15.77 -7.80
N ARG A 207 -18.70 16.58 -7.46
CA ARG A 207 -20.12 16.24 -7.67
C ARG A 207 -20.55 16.30 -9.13
N GLU A 208 -19.88 17.13 -9.92
CA GLU A 208 -20.15 17.33 -11.35
C GLU A 208 -19.49 16.26 -12.22
N ASP A 209 -18.46 15.58 -11.72
CA ASP A 209 -17.85 14.42 -12.38
C ASP A 209 -18.69 13.15 -12.18
N THR A 210 -19.08 12.52 -13.29
CA THR A 210 -19.94 11.32 -13.32
C THR A 210 -19.25 10.06 -12.79
N ARG A 211 -17.91 10.01 -12.83
CA ARG A 211 -17.10 8.87 -12.38
C ARG A 211 -16.95 8.82 -10.86
N THR A 212 -17.27 9.90 -10.18
CA THR A 212 -17.10 10.03 -8.73
C THR A 212 -18.06 9.12 -7.96
N ARG A 213 -17.50 8.40 -6.98
CA ARG A 213 -18.21 7.51 -6.05
C ARG A 213 -18.51 8.18 -4.71
N HIS A 214 -19.28 7.49 -3.88
CA HIS A 214 -19.84 7.97 -2.61
C HIS A 214 -18.80 8.48 -1.58
N HIS A 215 -17.57 7.96 -1.58
CA HIS A 215 -16.53 8.29 -0.58
C HIS A 215 -16.22 9.79 -0.47
N VAL A 216 -16.36 10.56 -1.57
CA VAL A 216 -16.09 12.01 -1.53
C VAL A 216 -17.09 12.75 -0.66
N TYR A 217 -18.35 12.30 -0.59
CA TYR A 217 -19.40 12.92 0.22
C TYR A 217 -19.14 12.68 1.71
N VAL A 218 -18.75 11.46 2.07
CA VAL A 218 -18.32 11.11 3.44
C VAL A 218 -17.16 12.00 3.85
N THR A 219 -16.12 12.09 3.00
CA THR A 219 -14.94 12.91 3.28
C THR A 219 -15.30 14.37 3.44
N ALA A 220 -16.12 14.94 2.55
CA ALA A 220 -16.52 16.34 2.60
C ALA A 220 -17.31 16.67 3.87
N ALA A 221 -18.26 15.81 4.26
CA ALA A 221 -19.04 15.99 5.48
C ALA A 221 -18.15 15.94 6.74
N LEU A 222 -17.26 14.93 6.82
CA LEU A 222 -16.33 14.81 7.94
C LEU A 222 -15.32 15.95 8.00
N MET A 223 -14.90 16.49 6.84
CA MET A 223 -14.03 17.68 6.80
C MET A 223 -14.73 18.92 7.37
N GLU A 224 -16.01 19.14 7.06
CA GLU A 224 -16.77 20.23 7.69
C GLU A 224 -16.92 19.99 9.20
N TYR A 225 -17.32 18.79 9.60
CA TYR A 225 -17.48 18.49 11.02
C TYR A 225 -16.18 18.63 11.82
N TYR A 226 -15.08 18.00 11.38
CA TYR A 226 -13.83 18.00 12.16
C TYR A 226 -13.08 19.33 12.08
N CYS A 227 -13.17 20.04 10.96
CA CYS A 227 -12.36 21.24 10.73
C CYS A 227 -13.12 22.54 10.94
N SER A 228 -14.33 22.69 10.38
CA SER A 228 -15.15 23.90 10.56
C SER A 228 -16.06 23.82 11.79
N LYS A 229 -16.18 22.63 12.42
CA LYS A 229 -17.07 22.36 13.55
C LYS A 229 -18.56 22.59 13.23
N ASP A 230 -18.91 22.59 11.93
CA ASP A 230 -20.26 22.84 11.46
C ASP A 230 -21.04 21.54 11.26
N LYS A 231 -21.81 21.17 12.29
CA LYS A 231 -22.70 20.00 12.25
C LYS A 231 -23.81 20.13 11.19
N SER A 232 -24.30 21.35 10.95
CA SER A 232 -25.41 21.60 10.03
C SER A 232 -24.99 21.33 8.59
N VAL A 233 -23.82 21.83 8.20
CA VAL A 233 -23.27 21.60 6.86
C VAL A 233 -22.90 20.14 6.69
N ALA A 234 -22.25 19.51 7.67
CA ALA A 234 -21.94 18.09 7.62
C ALA A 234 -23.19 17.22 7.42
N PHE A 235 -24.24 17.47 8.21
CA PHE A 235 -25.54 16.79 8.07
C PHE A 235 -26.15 17.00 6.68
N LYS A 236 -26.15 18.24 6.16
CA LYS A 236 -26.66 18.53 4.81
C LYS A 236 -25.89 17.81 3.71
N ILE A 237 -24.57 17.65 3.85
CA ILE A 237 -23.74 16.92 2.88
C ILE A 237 -24.07 15.41 2.94
N PHE A 238 -24.25 14.84 4.13
CA PHE A 238 -24.68 13.45 4.27
C PHE A 238 -26.09 13.22 3.70
N GLU A 239 -27.06 14.08 3.99
CA GLU A 239 -28.39 13.99 3.40
C GLU A 239 -28.38 14.13 1.87
N LEU A 240 -27.51 15.00 1.34
CA LEU A 240 -27.34 15.15 -0.11
C LEU A 240 -26.75 13.88 -0.73
N GLY A 241 -25.76 13.25 -0.10
CA GLY A 241 -25.17 12.02 -0.60
C GLY A 241 -26.10 10.82 -0.43
N LEU A 242 -26.90 10.75 0.64
CA LEU A 242 -27.87 9.67 0.85
C LEU A 242 -28.95 9.62 -0.23
N LYS A 243 -29.35 10.79 -0.77
CA LYS A 243 -30.27 10.84 -1.92
C LYS A 243 -29.69 10.21 -3.19
N LYS A 244 -28.37 10.19 -3.35
CA LYS A 244 -27.68 9.71 -4.57
C LYS A 244 -27.10 8.29 -4.40
N TYR A 245 -26.62 7.95 -3.20
CA TYR A 245 -25.89 6.72 -2.89
C TYR A 245 -26.51 5.95 -1.70
N GLY A 246 -27.83 6.09 -1.51
CA GLY A 246 -28.56 5.40 -0.44
C GLY A 246 -28.72 3.89 -0.65
N ASP A 247 -28.29 3.39 -1.80
CA ASP A 247 -28.20 1.98 -2.19
C ASP A 247 -26.81 1.36 -1.89
N ILE A 248 -25.87 2.16 -1.38
CA ILE A 248 -24.51 1.73 -1.06
C ILE A 248 -24.37 1.51 0.46
N PRO A 249 -24.19 0.26 0.95
CA PRO A 249 -24.06 -0.04 2.37
C PRO A 249 -22.94 0.75 3.05
N GLU A 250 -21.77 0.84 2.42
CA GLU A 250 -20.59 1.49 2.98
C GLU A 250 -20.80 2.98 3.21
N TYR A 251 -21.59 3.63 2.34
CA TYR A 251 -21.96 5.03 2.50
C TYR A 251 -22.89 5.24 3.70
N VAL A 252 -23.92 4.39 3.80
CA VAL A 252 -24.88 4.42 4.90
C VAL A 252 -24.17 4.17 6.23
N LEU A 253 -23.29 3.17 6.30
CA LEU A 253 -22.49 2.85 7.49
C LEU A 253 -21.65 4.04 7.92
N ALA A 254 -20.98 4.71 6.99
CA ALA A 254 -20.20 5.91 7.30
C ALA A 254 -21.08 7.06 7.85
N TYR A 255 -22.31 7.19 7.37
CA TYR A 255 -23.24 8.19 7.87
C TYR A 255 -23.81 7.83 9.25
N ILE A 256 -24.18 6.56 9.46
CA ILE A 256 -24.60 6.04 10.78
C ILE A 256 -23.49 6.24 11.80
N ASP A 257 -22.25 5.90 11.45
CA ASP A 257 -21.10 6.07 12.34
C ASP A 257 -20.95 7.54 12.71
N TYR A 258 -21.07 8.47 11.76
CA TYR A 258 -21.06 9.90 12.07
C TYR A 258 -22.15 10.31 13.07
N LEU A 259 -23.42 9.95 12.86
CA LEU A 259 -24.51 10.31 13.78
C LEU A 259 -24.37 9.65 15.15
N SER A 260 -23.90 8.40 15.20
CA SER A 260 -23.66 7.67 16.44
C SER A 260 -22.64 8.42 17.32
N HIS A 261 -21.58 8.96 16.72
CA HIS A 261 -20.57 9.73 17.44
C HIS A 261 -21.07 11.12 17.92
N LEU A 262 -22.19 11.63 17.38
CA LEU A 262 -22.81 12.85 17.88
C LEU A 262 -23.66 12.63 19.14
N ASN A 263 -23.82 11.37 19.57
CA ASN A 263 -24.70 10.97 20.68
C ASN A 263 -26.16 11.44 20.45
N GLU A 264 -26.58 11.46 19.19
CA GLU A 264 -27.95 11.77 18.78
C GLU A 264 -28.73 10.47 18.54
N ASP A 265 -29.06 9.78 19.63
CA ASP A 265 -29.67 8.45 19.61
C ASP A 265 -30.98 8.41 18.81
N ASN A 266 -31.82 9.43 18.98
CA ASN A 266 -33.08 9.52 18.24
C ASN A 266 -32.84 9.67 16.74
N ASN A 267 -31.89 10.51 16.32
CA ASN A 267 -31.59 10.73 14.91
C ASN A 267 -30.92 9.51 14.27
N THR A 268 -30.05 8.84 15.02
CA THR A 268 -29.40 7.60 14.58
C THR A 268 -30.44 6.48 14.37
N ARG A 269 -31.37 6.31 15.32
CA ARG A 269 -32.49 5.35 15.19
C ARG A 269 -33.40 5.68 14.00
N VAL A 270 -33.75 6.95 13.82
CA VAL A 270 -34.53 7.41 12.66
C VAL A 270 -33.81 7.12 11.36
N LEU A 271 -32.49 7.29 11.30
CA LEU A 271 -31.70 6.96 10.11
C LEU A 271 -31.70 5.45 9.82
N PHE A 272 -31.49 4.60 10.83
CA PHE A 272 -31.59 3.14 10.68
C PHE A 272 -32.94 2.73 10.09
N GLU A 273 -34.03 3.22 10.69
CA GLU A 273 -35.39 2.90 10.22
C GLU A 273 -35.64 3.40 8.80
N ARG A 274 -35.18 4.61 8.48
CA ARG A 274 -35.33 5.19 7.15
C ARG A 274 -34.61 4.35 6.10
N VAL A 275 -33.37 3.93 6.34
CA VAL A 275 -32.60 3.16 5.35
C VAL A 275 -33.13 1.74 5.18
N LEU A 276 -33.57 1.09 6.26
CA LEU A 276 -34.08 -0.27 6.21
C LEU A 276 -35.52 -0.37 5.69
N THR A 277 -36.24 0.75 5.61
CA THR A 277 -37.65 0.80 5.16
C THR A 277 -37.85 1.51 3.82
N SER A 278 -36.95 2.43 3.44
CA SER A 278 -37.07 3.22 2.19
C SER A 278 -37.05 2.38 0.91
N GLY A 279 -36.53 1.15 0.97
CA GLY A 279 -36.33 0.28 -0.19
C GLY A 279 -35.21 0.77 -1.12
N SER A 280 -34.45 1.81 -0.74
CA SER A 280 -33.32 2.29 -1.54
C SER A 280 -32.12 1.35 -1.48
N LEU A 281 -31.97 0.62 -0.36
CA LEU A 281 -30.92 -0.37 -0.17
C LEU A 281 -31.49 -1.77 -0.42
N PRO A 282 -30.91 -2.57 -1.34
CA PRO A 282 -31.31 -3.95 -1.52
C PRO A 282 -31.19 -4.74 -0.20
N PRO A 283 -32.23 -5.48 0.22
CA PRO A 283 -32.23 -6.17 1.50
C PRO A 283 -31.06 -7.15 1.62
N GLU A 284 -30.64 -7.78 0.51
CA GLU A 284 -29.51 -8.73 0.46
C GLU A 284 -28.18 -8.08 0.88
N LYS A 285 -28.03 -6.78 0.66
CA LYS A 285 -26.82 -6.00 1.00
C LYS A 285 -26.95 -5.27 2.35
N SER A 286 -28.10 -5.36 3.00
CA SER A 286 -28.38 -4.64 4.25
C SER A 286 -27.86 -5.35 5.51
N GLY A 287 -27.24 -6.53 5.38
CA GLY A 287 -26.81 -7.36 6.51
C GLY A 287 -25.90 -6.63 7.51
N GLU A 288 -24.94 -5.84 7.00
CA GLU A 288 -24.06 -5.02 7.84
C GLU A 288 -24.79 -3.88 8.54
N ILE A 289 -25.82 -3.29 7.90
CA ILE A 289 -26.66 -2.25 8.51
C ILE A 289 -27.42 -2.82 9.69
N TRP A 290 -28.01 -4.01 9.54
CA TRP A 290 -28.69 -4.71 10.63
C TRP A 290 -27.74 -5.08 11.76
N ALA A 291 -26.51 -5.51 11.46
CA ALA A 291 -25.50 -5.79 12.47
C ALA A 291 -25.12 -4.53 13.27
N ARG A 292 -24.95 -3.38 12.60
CA ARG A 292 -24.74 -2.10 13.28
C ARG A 292 -25.96 -1.62 14.05
N PHE A 293 -27.17 -1.89 13.57
CA PHE A 293 -28.40 -1.52 14.28
C PHE A 293 -28.53 -2.29 15.61
N LEU A 294 -28.23 -3.58 15.60
CA LEU A 294 -28.19 -4.39 16.82
C LEU A 294 -27.11 -3.92 17.80
N ALA A 295 -25.90 -3.62 17.32
CA ALA A 295 -24.85 -3.08 18.15
C ALA A 295 -25.24 -1.73 18.78
N PHE A 296 -25.93 -0.88 18.03
CA PHE A 296 -26.45 0.39 18.51
C PHE A 296 -27.54 0.20 19.59
N GLU A 297 -28.56 -0.61 19.33
CA GLU A 297 -29.61 -0.91 20.34
C GLU A 297 -29.06 -1.62 21.57
N SER A 298 -28.01 -2.44 21.42
CA SER A 298 -27.34 -3.07 22.56
C SER A 298 -26.60 -2.07 23.46
N ASN A 299 -26.15 -0.94 22.93
CA ASN A 299 -25.40 0.05 23.69
C ASN A 299 -26.31 1.05 24.42
N ILE A 300 -27.42 1.45 23.80
CA ILE A 300 -28.28 2.55 24.30
C ILE A 300 -29.73 2.15 24.57
N GLY A 301 -30.18 1.04 24.00
CA GLY A 301 -31.57 0.59 24.04
C GLY A 301 -31.88 -0.28 25.25
N ASP A 302 -33.01 -0.97 25.17
CA ASP A 302 -33.42 -1.97 26.15
C ASP A 302 -33.52 -3.36 25.48
N LEU A 303 -33.66 -4.41 26.30
CA LEU A 303 -33.78 -5.76 25.75
C LEU A 303 -34.98 -5.89 24.80
N ALA A 304 -36.06 -5.13 25.03
CA ALA A 304 -37.23 -5.18 24.17
C ALA A 304 -36.97 -4.58 22.78
N SER A 305 -36.17 -3.51 22.67
CA SER A 305 -35.76 -2.93 21.39
C SER A 305 -34.85 -3.88 20.61
N ILE A 306 -33.88 -4.50 21.28
CA ILE A 306 -32.99 -5.51 20.68
C ILE A 306 -33.81 -6.66 20.10
N LEU A 307 -34.71 -7.26 20.89
CA LEU A 307 -35.55 -8.38 20.44
C LEU A 307 -36.45 -8.01 19.24
N LYS A 308 -36.92 -6.75 19.15
CA LYS A 308 -37.69 -6.27 18.00
C LYS A 308 -36.82 -6.21 16.74
N VAL A 309 -35.60 -5.68 16.84
CA VAL A 309 -34.65 -5.60 15.72
C VAL A 309 -34.21 -7.00 15.29
N GLU A 310 -33.93 -7.91 16.23
CA GLU A 310 -33.58 -9.32 15.92
C GLU A 310 -34.68 -10.03 15.12
N LYS A 311 -35.95 -9.90 15.56
CA LYS A 311 -37.08 -10.49 14.84
C LYS A 311 -37.25 -9.92 13.43
N ARG A 312 -37.05 -8.61 13.26
CA ARG A 312 -37.11 -7.96 11.94
C ARG A 312 -35.96 -8.38 11.04
N ARG A 313 -34.73 -8.41 11.56
CA ARG A 313 -33.54 -8.91 10.84
C ARG A 313 -33.75 -10.35 10.39
N PHE A 314 -34.24 -11.22 11.27
CA PHE A 314 -34.54 -12.61 10.92
C PHE A 314 -35.60 -12.70 9.81
N THR A 315 -36.66 -11.90 9.89
CA THR A 315 -37.71 -11.87 8.85
C THR A 315 -37.16 -11.41 7.50
N ALA A 316 -36.26 -10.41 7.49
CA ALA A 316 -35.65 -9.89 6.27
C ALA A 316 -34.70 -10.88 5.58
N PHE A 317 -34.08 -11.78 6.34
CA PHE A 317 -33.10 -12.77 5.85
C PHE A 317 -33.51 -14.21 6.17
N LYS A 318 -34.81 -14.49 6.17
CA LYS A 318 -35.36 -15.77 6.62
C LYS A 318 -34.71 -16.95 5.90
N GLU A 319 -34.51 -16.83 4.58
CA GLU A 319 -33.91 -17.88 3.76
C GLU A 319 -32.44 -18.18 4.09
N GLU A 320 -31.64 -17.20 4.55
CA GLU A 320 -30.23 -17.43 4.92
C GLU A 320 -30.07 -17.85 6.39
N TYR A 321 -30.99 -17.41 7.26
CA TYR A 321 -30.88 -17.54 8.71
C TYR A 321 -31.75 -18.63 9.34
N GLU A 322 -32.66 -19.27 8.60
CA GLU A 322 -33.38 -20.45 9.07
C GLU A 322 -32.40 -21.55 9.53
N GLY A 323 -32.52 -21.97 10.79
CA GLY A 323 -31.63 -22.97 11.41
C GLY A 323 -30.30 -22.42 11.92
N LYS A 324 -30.07 -21.09 11.85
CA LYS A 324 -28.86 -20.40 12.36
C LYS A 324 -29.16 -19.40 13.47
N GLU A 325 -30.30 -19.53 14.14
CA GLU A 325 -30.77 -18.60 15.17
C GLU A 325 -29.77 -18.48 16.33
N THR A 326 -29.20 -19.61 16.77
CA THR A 326 -28.17 -19.65 17.83
C THR A 326 -26.87 -19.00 17.38
N ALA A 327 -26.50 -19.09 16.10
CA ALA A 327 -25.33 -18.38 15.57
C ALA A 327 -25.57 -16.87 15.54
N LEU A 328 -26.79 -16.42 15.18
CA LEU A 328 -27.15 -15.00 15.24
C LEU A 328 -27.16 -14.45 16.67
N LEU A 329 -27.52 -15.29 17.65
CA LEU A 329 -27.50 -14.93 19.07
C LEU A 329 -26.11 -14.50 19.56
N VAL A 330 -25.05 -15.05 18.96
CA VAL A 330 -23.66 -14.68 19.25
C VAL A 330 -23.42 -13.19 18.99
N ASP A 331 -24.03 -12.62 17.93
CA ASP A 331 -23.88 -11.20 17.59
C ASP A 331 -24.45 -10.27 18.66
N ARG A 332 -25.40 -10.72 19.48
CA ARG A 332 -25.97 -9.92 20.58
C ARG A 332 -24.97 -9.71 21.72
N TYR A 333 -24.10 -10.68 21.96
CA TYR A 333 -23.21 -10.69 23.12
C TYR A 333 -21.74 -10.46 22.77
N LYS A 334 -21.38 -10.55 21.50
CA LYS A 334 -20.00 -10.31 21.08
C LYS A 334 -19.60 -8.86 21.36
N PHE A 335 -18.35 -8.67 21.74
CA PHE A 335 -17.77 -7.33 21.90
C PHE A 335 -16.32 -7.37 21.43
N MET A 336 -16.00 -6.56 20.42
CA MET A 336 -14.68 -6.58 19.77
C MET A 336 -14.32 -8.01 19.32
N ASP A 337 -13.25 -8.59 19.87
CA ASP A 337 -12.75 -9.94 19.62
C ASP A 337 -13.25 -10.98 20.65
N LEU A 338 -14.09 -10.58 21.60
CA LEU A 338 -14.66 -11.46 22.62
C LEU A 338 -15.96 -12.10 22.11
N TYR A 339 -16.01 -13.42 22.18
CA TYR A 339 -17.17 -14.23 21.81
C TYR A 339 -17.62 -15.08 23.01
N PRO A 340 -18.93 -15.30 23.18
CA PRO A 340 -19.47 -16.14 24.25
C PRO A 340 -19.23 -17.65 24.04
N CYS A 341 -18.57 -18.05 22.95
CA CYS A 341 -18.27 -19.43 22.61
C CYS A 341 -16.85 -19.55 22.05
N SER A 342 -16.26 -20.74 22.17
CA SER A 342 -14.97 -21.07 21.55
C SER A 342 -15.05 -21.10 20.02
N ALA A 343 -13.91 -20.99 19.34
CA ALA A 343 -13.84 -21.05 17.88
C ALA A 343 -14.43 -22.36 17.31
N SER A 344 -14.22 -23.49 17.98
CA SER A 344 -14.79 -24.79 17.60
C SER A 344 -16.31 -24.82 17.72
N GLU A 345 -16.88 -24.23 18.78
CA GLU A 345 -18.33 -24.15 18.97
C GLU A 345 -18.96 -23.21 17.95
N LEU A 346 -18.34 -22.05 17.69
CA LEU A 346 -18.79 -21.11 16.66
C LEU A 346 -18.79 -21.74 15.26
N LYS A 347 -17.76 -22.54 14.93
CA LYS A 347 -17.70 -23.30 13.68
C LYS A 347 -18.83 -24.32 13.59
N ALA A 348 -19.10 -25.06 14.66
CA ALA A 348 -20.19 -26.04 14.71
C ALA A 348 -21.58 -25.39 14.61
N LEU A 349 -21.76 -24.19 15.17
CA LEU A 349 -22.98 -23.39 15.04
C LEU A 349 -23.15 -22.77 13.64
N GLY A 350 -22.14 -22.85 12.77
CA GLY A 350 -22.16 -22.22 11.45
C GLY A 350 -22.07 -20.69 11.51
N TYR A 351 -21.41 -20.14 12.54
CA TYR A 351 -21.24 -18.71 12.71
C TYR A 351 -20.29 -18.13 11.65
N LYS A 352 -20.76 -17.16 10.86
CA LYS A 352 -19.95 -16.45 9.86
C LYS A 352 -19.30 -15.20 10.49
N GLY A 353 -18.25 -15.41 11.27
CA GLY A 353 -17.40 -14.34 11.82
C GLY A 353 -16.07 -14.20 11.07
N PRO A 354 -15.34 -13.08 11.25
CA PRO A 354 -14.09 -12.80 10.54
C PRO A 354 -13.00 -13.87 10.75
N PHE A 355 -13.05 -14.63 11.84
CA PHE A 355 -12.07 -15.66 12.17
C PHE A 355 -12.51 -17.08 11.79
N VAL A 356 -13.80 -17.33 11.50
CA VAL A 356 -14.34 -18.69 11.31
C VAL A 356 -14.12 -19.20 9.87
N GLN A 357 -14.09 -18.29 8.88
CA GLN A 357 -13.88 -18.64 7.47
C GLN A 357 -12.40 -18.67 7.05
N VAL A 358 -11.51 -18.06 7.83
CA VAL A 358 -10.05 -18.10 7.54
C VAL A 358 -9.55 -19.54 7.64
N ASP A 359 -10.05 -20.32 8.58
CA ASP A 359 -9.68 -21.73 8.72
C ASP A 359 -10.12 -22.57 7.52
N GLU A 360 -11.28 -22.29 6.93
CA GLU A 360 -11.79 -22.98 5.73
C GLU A 360 -10.95 -22.63 4.50
N LEU A 361 -10.60 -21.35 4.34
CA LEU A 361 -9.68 -20.90 3.30
C LEU A 361 -8.27 -21.52 3.48
N MET A 362 -7.77 -21.56 4.72
CA MET A 362 -6.47 -22.15 5.06
C MET A 362 -6.45 -23.67 4.95
N GLU A 363 -7.60 -24.33 5.11
CA GLU A 363 -7.78 -25.75 4.88
C GLU A 363 -7.85 -26.08 3.39
N ILE A 364 -8.51 -25.24 2.59
CA ILE A 364 -8.44 -25.28 1.12
C ILE A 364 -6.99 -25.10 0.66
N PHE A 365 -6.27 -24.09 1.17
CA PHE A 365 -4.86 -23.90 0.86
C PHE A 365 -3.98 -25.08 1.29
N ARG A 366 -4.25 -25.70 2.45
CA ARG A 366 -3.54 -26.91 2.90
C ARG A 366 -3.83 -28.14 2.04
N ARG A 367 -5.04 -28.24 1.47
CA ARG A 367 -5.45 -29.35 0.60
C ARG A 367 -5.06 -29.14 -0.86
N CYS A 368 -4.80 -27.90 -1.28
CA CYS A 368 -4.21 -27.59 -2.58
C CYS A 368 -2.77 -28.10 -2.65
N LYS A 369 -2.56 -29.20 -3.37
CA LYS A 369 -1.23 -29.61 -3.81
C LYS A 369 -0.88 -28.86 -5.09
N LEU A 370 0.25 -28.16 -5.09
CA LEU A 370 0.81 -27.61 -6.31
C LEU A 370 1.27 -28.78 -7.20
N PRO A 371 1.05 -28.72 -8.52
CA PRO A 371 1.57 -29.74 -9.45
C PRO A 371 3.09 -29.81 -9.35
N ASP A 372 3.66 -31.01 -9.35
CA ASP A 372 5.10 -31.21 -9.19
C ASP A 372 5.86 -30.87 -10.50
N THR A 373 5.14 -30.73 -11.62
CA THR A 373 5.70 -30.43 -12.93
C THR A 373 4.87 -29.42 -13.71
N VAL A 374 5.55 -28.68 -14.61
CA VAL A 374 4.90 -27.73 -15.52
C VAL A 374 3.91 -28.44 -16.43
N ASP A 375 4.20 -29.66 -16.89
CA ASP A 375 3.30 -30.45 -17.75
C ASP A 375 2.01 -30.85 -17.03
N GLU A 376 2.09 -31.18 -15.74
CA GLU A 376 0.93 -31.49 -14.90
C GLU A 376 0.09 -30.24 -14.64
N ALA A 377 0.73 -29.09 -14.40
CA ALA A 377 0.05 -27.81 -14.29
C ALA A 377 -0.69 -27.43 -15.60
N VAL A 378 -0.03 -27.60 -16.75
CA VAL A 378 -0.62 -27.32 -18.08
C VAL A 378 -1.80 -28.25 -18.34
N ARG A 379 -1.70 -29.55 -18.01
CA ARG A 379 -2.83 -30.50 -18.15
C ARG A 379 -4.03 -30.13 -17.29
N ILE A 380 -3.81 -29.73 -16.04
CA ILE A 380 -4.87 -29.32 -15.11
C ILE A 380 -5.55 -28.04 -15.61
N ILE A 381 -4.80 -27.07 -16.13
CA ILE A 381 -5.32 -25.80 -16.63
C ILE A 381 -6.07 -25.96 -17.95
N THR A 382 -5.59 -26.82 -18.84
CA THR A 382 -6.14 -26.99 -20.21
C THR A 382 -7.21 -28.08 -20.32
N GLY A 383 -7.50 -28.80 -19.23
CA GLY A 383 -8.57 -29.80 -19.19
C GLY A 383 -8.31 -31.08 -20.00
N GLY A 384 -7.06 -31.34 -20.39
CA GLY A 384 -6.67 -32.59 -21.04
C GLY A 384 -7.29 -32.82 -22.43
N LEU A 385 -7.23 -31.82 -23.31
CA LEU A 385 -7.47 -32.07 -24.75
C LEU A 385 -6.23 -32.72 -25.39
N PRO A 386 -6.37 -33.68 -26.32
CA PRO A 386 -5.24 -34.28 -27.01
C PRO A 386 -4.57 -33.22 -27.90
N GLU A 387 -3.24 -33.14 -27.83
CA GLU A 387 -2.45 -32.45 -28.85
C GLU A 387 -2.76 -33.07 -30.22
N ILE A 388 -3.37 -32.27 -31.09
CA ILE A 388 -3.44 -32.58 -32.51
C ILE A 388 -2.00 -32.51 -33.02
N ALA A 389 -1.47 -33.67 -33.36
CA ALA A 389 -0.21 -33.82 -34.05
C ALA A 389 -0.19 -32.95 -35.31
N VAL A 390 0.77 -32.04 -35.38
CA VAL A 390 1.24 -31.48 -36.65
C VAL A 390 2.59 -32.12 -36.93
N GLU A 391 2.59 -33.09 -37.84
CA GLU A 391 3.79 -33.65 -38.46
C GLU A 391 4.58 -32.54 -39.16
N GLY A 392 5.90 -32.51 -38.98
CA GLY A 392 6.77 -31.59 -39.71
C GLY A 392 8.25 -31.64 -39.34
N ASN A 393 8.93 -32.71 -39.81
CA ASN A 393 10.38 -32.85 -40.12
C ASN A 393 11.45 -32.70 -39.01
N GLY A 394 12.21 -33.80 -38.78
CA GLY A 394 13.29 -33.97 -37.78
C GLY A 394 14.67 -33.37 -38.15
N PRO A 395 15.83 -33.97 -37.76
CA PRO A 395 16.06 -35.17 -36.96
C PRO A 395 16.70 -34.91 -35.57
N VAL A 396 16.49 -35.87 -34.69
CA VAL A 396 17.10 -36.02 -33.37
C VAL A 396 18.49 -36.66 -33.53
N GLU A 397 19.52 -36.07 -32.92
CA GLU A 397 20.72 -36.81 -32.51
C GLU A 397 21.07 -36.54 -31.05
N ASN A 398 21.34 -37.65 -30.36
CA ASN A 398 21.61 -37.83 -28.94
C ASN A 398 22.95 -37.22 -28.47
N ASN A 399 23.03 -36.78 -27.20
CA ASN A 399 23.88 -37.50 -26.24
C ASN A 399 23.63 -37.15 -24.77
N ALA A 400 23.73 -38.22 -23.97
CA ALA A 400 23.51 -38.29 -22.54
C ALA A 400 24.73 -37.87 -21.70
N MET A 401 24.54 -37.93 -20.36
CA MET A 401 25.48 -37.90 -19.22
C MET A 401 25.44 -36.60 -18.40
N LEU A 402 25.28 -36.58 -17.07
CA LEU A 402 25.34 -37.60 -16.02
C LEU A 402 24.55 -37.13 -14.78
N ASN A 403 23.72 -38.01 -14.23
CA ASN A 403 23.20 -37.93 -12.86
C ASN A 403 24.33 -38.16 -11.85
N LYS A 404 24.39 -37.35 -10.80
CA LYS A 404 25.03 -37.77 -9.54
C LYS A 404 24.18 -37.33 -8.34
N ALA A 405 23.54 -38.33 -7.74
CA ALA A 405 22.83 -38.23 -6.49
C ALA A 405 23.81 -37.92 -5.35
N VAL A 406 23.47 -36.97 -4.48
CA VAL A 406 24.17 -36.73 -3.21
C VAL A 406 23.31 -37.32 -2.08
N LYS A 407 23.91 -38.31 -1.44
CA LYS A 407 23.39 -39.15 -0.35
C LYS A 407 23.36 -38.35 0.95
N ARG A 408 22.26 -38.40 1.70
CA ARG A 408 22.16 -37.92 3.09
C ARG A 408 23.03 -38.78 4.01
N SER A 409 23.68 -38.15 4.97
CA SER A 409 24.21 -38.77 6.18
C SER A 409 23.73 -37.98 7.40
N ASN A 410 22.89 -38.61 8.22
CA ASN A 410 22.76 -38.30 9.64
C ASN A 410 23.99 -38.86 10.36
N GLU A 411 24.48 -38.16 11.37
CA GLU A 411 24.91 -38.75 12.64
C GLU A 411 25.05 -37.66 13.72
N ASP A 412 24.55 -38.01 14.90
CA ASP A 412 24.55 -37.27 16.15
C ASP A 412 25.96 -37.07 16.73
N SER A 413 26.15 -36.01 17.52
CA SER A 413 26.98 -36.04 18.74
C SER A 413 26.74 -34.78 19.58
N ASP A 414 26.32 -34.99 20.82
CA ASP A 414 26.30 -34.03 21.93
C ASP A 414 27.71 -33.56 22.32
N ASP A 415 27.87 -32.28 22.72
CA ASP A 415 28.14 -31.87 24.11
C ASP A 415 28.49 -30.37 24.25
N ASP A 416 27.78 -29.76 25.23
CA ASP A 416 28.13 -28.72 26.20
C ASP A 416 28.37 -27.22 25.88
N GLU A 417 27.37 -26.46 26.36
CA GLU A 417 27.38 -25.22 27.16
C GLU A 417 28.42 -24.11 26.89
N GLU A 418 27.92 -22.97 26.36
CA GLU A 418 28.27 -21.67 26.94
C GLU A 418 27.09 -20.68 26.84
N LYS A 419 26.59 -20.26 28.01
CA LYS A 419 25.54 -19.23 28.17
C LYS A 419 26.06 -17.86 27.74
N GLY A 420 25.85 -17.49 26.49
CA GLY A 420 25.98 -16.13 25.99
C GLY A 420 24.61 -15.46 25.85
N SER A 421 24.32 -14.47 26.68
CA SER A 421 23.12 -13.63 26.59
C SER A 421 22.93 -13.06 25.18
N VAL A 422 21.86 -13.46 24.49
CA VAL A 422 21.48 -12.88 23.21
C VAL A 422 21.20 -11.39 23.41
N VAL A 423 22.07 -10.55 22.84
CA VAL A 423 21.91 -9.09 22.84
C VAL A 423 20.66 -8.75 22.04
N PRO A 424 19.67 -8.04 22.61
CA PRO A 424 18.45 -7.70 21.89
C PRO A 424 18.71 -6.69 20.75
N PRO A 425 17.92 -6.72 19.66
CA PRO A 425 18.03 -5.78 18.55
C PRO A 425 17.91 -4.31 19.00
N VAL A 426 18.68 -3.44 18.36
CA VAL A 426 18.86 -2.00 18.70
C VAL A 426 17.54 -1.18 18.63
N HIS A 427 16.46 -1.74 18.08
CA HIS A 427 15.16 -1.08 17.97
C HIS A 427 13.99 -1.96 18.44
N ASP A 428 14.04 -2.40 19.70
CA ASP A 428 12.88 -3.02 20.37
C ASP A 428 11.87 -1.94 20.82
N ILE A 429 10.82 -1.78 20.02
CA ILE A 429 9.71 -0.84 20.22
C ILE A 429 8.87 -1.20 21.46
N TYR A 430 8.90 -2.47 21.89
CA TYR A 430 8.11 -2.96 23.01
C TYR A 430 8.66 -2.46 24.35
N ARG A 431 9.99 -2.41 24.49
CA ARG A 431 10.67 -1.89 25.70
C ARG A 431 10.54 -0.37 25.84
N ALA A 432 10.58 0.36 24.72
CA ALA A 432 10.44 1.82 24.70
C ALA A 432 9.05 2.31 25.18
N ARG A 433 8.01 1.46 25.07
CA ARG A 433 6.66 1.76 25.56
C ARG A 433 6.48 1.48 27.06
N GLN A 434 7.17 0.48 27.60
CA GLN A 434 7.12 0.16 29.04
C GLN A 434 7.83 1.20 29.91
N GLN A 435 8.93 1.79 29.44
CA GLN A 435 9.67 2.82 30.18
C GLN A 435 8.97 4.19 30.25
N LYS A 436 7.97 4.46 29.40
CA LYS A 436 7.17 5.70 29.44
C LYS A 436 5.97 5.65 30.41
N ARG A 437 5.71 4.51 31.06
CA ARG A 437 4.64 4.39 32.07
C ARG A 437 5.13 4.45 33.52
N ILE A 438 6.44 4.50 33.72
CA ILE A 438 7.04 4.71 35.05
C ILE A 438 7.84 6.02 34.99
N ARG A 439 7.12 7.13 35.05
CA ARG A 439 7.57 8.42 35.59
C ARG A 439 6.39 9.31 35.87
#